data_AF-A0AB37YRN9-F1
#
_entry.id   AF-A0AB37YRN9-F1
#
_cell.length_a   1.000
_cell.length_b   1.000
_cell.length_c   1.000
_cell.angle_alpha   90.00
_cell.angle_beta   90.00
_cell.angle_gamma   90.00
#
_symmetry.space_group_name_H-M   'P 1'
#
loop_
_entity.id
_entity.type
_entity.pdbx_description
1 polymer ?
#
loop_
_entity_poly.entity_id
_entity_poly.type
_entity_poly.pdbx_seq_one_letter_code
_entity_poly.pdbx_strand_id
1 'polypeptide(L)'
;MKKKLIIGGVFTLISVMSVFAYLVFQGIFIPNQISSDKYKIKGVDVASYQGDIDWRELEKQNMKFAFIKATEGSAFVDKYFSKNWTNANKTGMRVGAYHFFSFDSKGETQAEQYIRTVPKYKQALPPVIDVEFYANKKDNPPKREDVVKELSVMIEMLEKHYGKKVILYATQEAYDLYIKNAYPQCDIWIRSVFTKPSLSDERKWTFWQYTNRGRLNGYNGKEKYIDLNVFYGNEEEFENYGIKG
;
A
#
# COMPACT_ATOMS: atom_id res chain seq x y z
N MET A 1 37.27 -20.54 31.50
CA MET A 1 35.88 -21.03 31.42
C MET A 1 34.87 -19.95 31.00
N LYS A 2 34.87 -18.75 31.63
CA LYS A 2 33.92 -17.65 31.29
C LYS A 2 33.90 -17.24 29.80
N LYS A 3 35.06 -17.10 29.13
CA LYS A 3 35.13 -16.73 27.70
C LYS A 3 34.45 -17.75 26.76
N LYS A 4 34.58 -19.06 27.01
CA LYS A 4 33.92 -20.11 26.20
C LYS A 4 32.40 -20.11 26.39
N LEU A 5 31.92 -19.82 27.60
CA LEU A 5 30.48 -19.68 27.88
C LEU A 5 29.88 -18.44 27.18
N ILE A 6 30.61 -17.31 27.18
CA ILE A 6 30.21 -16.08 26.49
C ILE A 6 30.17 -16.31 24.97
N ILE A 7 31.19 -16.96 24.40
CA ILE A 7 31.24 -17.28 22.95
C ILE A 7 30.10 -18.24 22.56
N GLY A 8 29.83 -19.28 23.37
CA GLY A 8 28.70 -20.18 23.15
C GLY A 8 27.34 -19.48 23.23
N GLY A 9 27.16 -18.57 24.18
CA GLY A 9 25.95 -17.76 24.30
C GLY A 9 25.72 -16.82 23.12
N VAL A 10 26.78 -16.19 22.61
CA VAL A 10 26.73 -15.32 21.42
C VAL A 10 26.37 -16.14 20.17
N PHE A 11 26.96 -17.32 19.98
CA PHE A 11 26.66 -18.18 18.84
C PHE A 11 25.20 -18.66 18.82
N THR A 12 24.66 -19.05 19.98
CA THR A 12 23.25 -19.42 20.12
C THR A 12 22.33 -18.25 19.80
N LEU A 13 22.64 -17.04 20.29
CA LEU A 13 21.84 -15.84 20.02
C LEU A 13 21.81 -15.51 18.52
N ILE A 14 22.96 -15.54 17.85
CA ILE A 14 23.06 -15.33 16.39
C ILE A 14 22.23 -16.37 15.64
N SER A 15 22.29 -17.63 16.06
CA SER A 15 21.53 -18.72 15.44
C SER A 15 20.03 -18.50 15.57
N VAL A 16 19.55 -18.12 16.76
CA VAL A 16 18.13 -17.80 17.01
C VAL A 16 17.68 -16.61 16.16
N MET A 17 18.45 -15.52 16.12
CA MET A 17 18.14 -14.36 15.28
C MET A 17 18.11 -14.73 13.79
N SER A 18 19.01 -15.60 13.33
CA SER A 18 19.06 -16.05 11.93
C SER A 18 17.82 -16.88 11.57
N VAL A 19 17.41 -17.80 12.45
CA VAL A 19 16.17 -18.58 12.27
C VAL A 19 14.97 -17.64 12.24
N PHE A 20 14.89 -16.69 13.17
CA PHE A 20 13.80 -15.72 13.20
C PHE A 20 13.73 -14.88 11.92
N ALA A 21 14.87 -14.33 11.48
CA ALA A 21 14.97 -13.58 10.23
C ALA A 21 14.55 -14.44 9.03
N TYR A 22 14.93 -15.71 9.00
CA TYR A 22 14.50 -16.65 7.96
C TYR A 22 12.99 -16.89 7.97
N LEU A 23 12.37 -17.07 9.13
CA LEU A 23 10.92 -17.25 9.25
C LEU A 23 10.14 -16.01 8.76
N VAL A 24 10.65 -14.81 9.07
CA VAL A 24 10.12 -13.54 8.56
C VAL A 24 10.29 -13.44 7.04
N PHE A 25 11.49 -13.73 6.55
CA PHE A 25 11.80 -13.70 5.11
C PHE A 25 10.91 -14.66 4.33
N GLN A 26 10.61 -15.82 4.89
CA GLN A 26 9.69 -16.80 4.31
C GLN A 26 8.21 -16.43 4.48
N GLY A 27 7.84 -15.37 5.21
CA GLY A 27 6.44 -15.07 5.50
C GLY A 27 5.74 -16.15 6.35
N ILE A 28 6.51 -16.98 7.05
CA ILE A 28 5.98 -17.93 8.05
C ILE A 28 5.65 -17.18 9.33
N PHE A 29 6.46 -16.19 9.67
CA PHE A 29 6.22 -15.28 10.77
C PHE A 29 5.97 -13.86 10.23
N ILE A 30 4.81 -13.28 10.53
CA ILE A 30 4.49 -11.89 10.20
C ILE A 30 4.57 -11.07 11.50
N PRO A 31 5.57 -10.20 11.68
CA PRO A 31 5.81 -9.50 12.95
C PRO A 31 4.59 -8.74 13.48
N ASN A 32 3.82 -8.15 12.58
CA ASN A 32 2.68 -7.32 12.93
C ASN A 32 1.34 -8.05 12.97
N GLN A 33 1.30 -9.37 12.78
CA GLN A 33 0.04 -10.12 12.66
C GLN A 33 -0.90 -9.87 13.85
N ILE A 34 -0.39 -10.05 15.07
CA ILE A 34 -1.16 -9.86 16.31
C ILE A 34 -1.71 -8.43 16.43
N SER A 35 -0.93 -7.44 16.01
CA SER A 35 -1.35 -6.03 16.06
C SER A 35 -2.41 -5.73 14.99
N SER A 36 -2.26 -6.32 13.80
CA SER A 36 -3.21 -6.16 12.69
C SER A 36 -4.56 -6.86 12.95
N ASP A 37 -4.60 -7.97 13.69
CA ASP A 37 -5.82 -8.74 13.95
C ASP A 37 -6.87 -8.01 14.80
N LYS A 38 -6.49 -6.87 15.40
CA LYS A 38 -7.39 -5.94 16.07
C LYS A 38 -8.31 -5.22 15.08
N TYR A 39 -7.88 -5.09 13.83
CA TYR A 39 -8.62 -4.46 12.75
C TYR A 39 -9.28 -5.55 11.90
N LYS A 40 -10.62 -5.56 11.84
CA LYS A 40 -11.38 -6.65 11.22
C LYS A 40 -11.51 -6.51 9.70
N ILE A 41 -11.29 -5.29 9.19
CA ILE A 41 -11.41 -4.99 7.78
C ILE A 41 -10.04 -5.18 7.12
N LYS A 42 -9.86 -6.35 6.50
CA LYS A 42 -8.63 -6.72 5.78
C LYS A 42 -8.79 -6.55 4.28
N GLY A 43 -7.70 -6.30 3.59
CA GLY A 43 -7.66 -6.20 2.14
C GLY A 43 -6.27 -6.42 1.59
N VAL A 44 -6.18 -6.41 0.26
CA VAL A 44 -4.93 -6.62 -0.48
C VAL A 44 -4.59 -5.38 -1.30
N ASP A 45 -3.32 -5.26 -1.66
CA ASP A 45 -2.93 -4.45 -2.80
C ASP A 45 -2.09 -5.27 -3.77
N VAL A 46 -2.32 -5.04 -5.06
CA VAL A 46 -1.75 -5.88 -6.13
C VAL A 46 -1.33 -5.05 -7.34
N ALA A 47 -0.30 -5.55 -8.02
CA ALA A 47 0.13 -5.09 -9.32
C ALA A 47 0.22 -6.28 -10.28
N SER A 48 0.81 -6.06 -11.46
CA SER A 48 0.96 -7.15 -12.43
C SER A 48 1.91 -8.27 -11.99
N TYR A 49 2.69 -8.06 -10.92
CA TYR A 49 3.61 -9.05 -10.37
C TYR A 49 2.90 -10.24 -9.72
N GLN A 50 1.69 -10.04 -9.20
CA GLN A 50 0.82 -11.08 -8.63
C GLN A 50 0.18 -11.98 -9.71
N GLY A 51 0.31 -11.62 -10.99
CA GLY A 51 -0.09 -12.47 -12.11
C GLY A 51 -1.61 -12.59 -12.26
N ASP A 52 -2.09 -13.80 -12.54
CA ASP A 52 -3.52 -14.06 -12.64
C ASP A 52 -4.12 -14.24 -11.25
N ILE A 53 -5.28 -13.63 -10.99
CA ILE A 53 -5.93 -13.58 -9.67
C ILE A 53 -7.36 -14.10 -9.78
N ASP A 54 -7.67 -15.14 -9.02
CA ASP A 54 -9.03 -15.55 -8.68
C ASP A 54 -9.55 -14.66 -7.54
N TRP A 55 -10.23 -13.58 -7.94
CA TRP A 55 -10.80 -12.60 -7.01
C TRP A 55 -11.86 -13.19 -6.09
N ARG A 56 -12.60 -14.22 -6.51
CA ARG A 56 -13.57 -14.90 -5.65
C ARG A 56 -12.89 -15.72 -4.57
N GLU A 57 -11.73 -16.30 -4.89
CA GLU A 57 -10.93 -16.99 -3.89
C GLU A 57 -10.33 -16.03 -2.85
N LEU A 58 -9.94 -14.82 -3.25
CA LEU A 58 -9.55 -13.77 -2.29
C LEU A 58 -10.72 -13.33 -1.41
N GLU A 59 -11.91 -13.15 -1.98
CA GLU A 59 -13.13 -12.81 -1.22
C GLU A 59 -13.47 -13.88 -0.16
N LYS A 60 -13.41 -15.18 -0.51
CA LYS A 60 -13.64 -16.28 0.44
C LYS A 60 -12.65 -16.29 1.61
N GLN A 61 -11.45 -15.73 1.41
CA GLN A 61 -10.44 -15.54 2.45
C GLN A 61 -10.68 -14.26 3.28
N ASN A 62 -11.90 -13.71 3.23
CA ASN A 62 -12.37 -12.55 3.99
C ASN A 62 -11.59 -11.26 3.66
N MET A 63 -11.11 -11.13 2.42
CA MET A 63 -10.62 -9.85 1.91
C MET A 63 -11.82 -8.98 1.55
N LYS A 64 -11.92 -7.80 2.19
CA LYS A 64 -13.04 -6.86 2.01
C LYS A 64 -12.73 -5.73 1.04
N PHE A 65 -11.45 -5.44 0.81
CA PHE A 65 -11.04 -4.47 -0.21
C PHE A 65 -9.82 -4.92 -1.00
N ALA A 66 -9.65 -4.27 -2.15
CA ALA A 66 -8.44 -4.34 -2.94
C ALA A 66 -8.07 -2.97 -3.52
N PHE A 67 -6.78 -2.61 -3.43
CA PHE A 67 -6.18 -1.54 -4.22
C PHE A 67 -5.37 -2.15 -5.38
N ILE A 68 -5.65 -1.73 -6.60
CA ILE A 68 -5.06 -2.34 -7.81
C ILE A 68 -4.19 -1.30 -8.50
N LYS A 69 -2.93 -1.64 -8.82
CA LYS A 69 -2.05 -0.75 -9.58
C LYS A 69 -2.69 -0.44 -10.91
N ALA A 70 -2.87 0.84 -11.22
CA ALA A 70 -3.38 1.29 -12.51
C ALA A 70 -2.26 1.82 -13.39
N THR A 71 -1.50 2.77 -12.86
CA THR A 71 -0.58 3.59 -13.64
C THR A 71 0.69 3.90 -12.86
N GLU A 72 1.75 4.26 -13.58
CA GLU A 72 3.02 4.70 -13.01
C GLU A 72 3.60 5.83 -13.86
N GLY A 73 3.97 6.94 -13.22
CA GLY A 73 4.43 8.12 -13.92
C GLY A 73 3.47 8.56 -15.03
N SER A 74 3.97 9.25 -16.05
CA SER A 74 3.11 9.90 -17.04
C SER A 74 2.67 9.02 -18.22
N ALA A 75 3.03 7.73 -18.26
CA ALA A 75 2.77 6.89 -19.44
C ALA A 75 2.54 5.40 -19.18
N PHE A 76 3.07 4.85 -18.08
CA PHE A 76 2.95 3.42 -17.83
C PHE A 76 1.54 3.05 -17.36
N VAL A 77 1.02 1.95 -17.88
CA VAL A 77 -0.23 1.30 -17.44
C VAL A 77 0.12 -0.11 -17.01
N ASP A 78 -0.32 -0.51 -15.82
CA ASP A 78 -0.14 -1.88 -15.37
C ASP A 78 -0.95 -2.84 -16.27
N LYS A 79 -0.24 -3.80 -16.86
CA LYS A 79 -0.81 -4.71 -17.88
C LYS A 79 -1.98 -5.56 -17.37
N TYR A 80 -2.12 -5.75 -16.05
CA TYR A 80 -3.22 -6.51 -15.46
C TYR A 80 -4.32 -5.62 -14.88
N PHE A 81 -4.15 -4.29 -14.86
CA PHE A 81 -5.13 -3.36 -14.28
C PHE A 81 -6.56 -3.61 -14.79
N SER A 82 -6.77 -3.61 -16.11
CA SER A 82 -8.12 -3.76 -16.68
C SER A 82 -8.78 -5.10 -16.29
N LYS A 83 -8.01 -6.20 -16.34
CA LYS A 83 -8.48 -7.54 -15.95
C LYS A 83 -8.81 -7.58 -14.46
N ASN A 84 -7.91 -7.08 -13.62
CA ASN A 84 -8.06 -7.07 -12.17
C ASN A 84 -9.23 -6.18 -11.74
N TRP A 85 -9.32 -4.96 -12.27
CA TRP A 85 -10.42 -4.04 -12.03
C TRP A 85 -11.77 -4.69 -12.37
N THR A 86 -11.87 -5.27 -13.56
CA THR A 86 -13.11 -5.91 -14.02
C THR A 86 -13.51 -7.11 -13.16
N ASN A 87 -12.56 -7.95 -12.77
CA ASN A 87 -12.86 -9.18 -12.02
C ASN A 87 -13.06 -8.94 -10.52
N ALA A 88 -12.29 -8.02 -9.92
CA ALA A 88 -12.48 -7.61 -8.54
C ALA A 88 -13.86 -6.96 -8.34
N ASN A 89 -14.30 -6.10 -9.27
CA ASN A 89 -15.64 -5.47 -9.18
C ASN A 89 -16.81 -6.44 -9.41
N LYS A 90 -16.57 -7.72 -9.72
CA LYS A 90 -17.61 -8.77 -9.77
C LYS A 90 -17.78 -9.51 -8.43
N THR A 91 -16.97 -9.19 -7.43
CA THR A 91 -17.10 -9.71 -6.06
C THR A 91 -17.80 -8.68 -5.17
N GLY A 92 -18.05 -9.03 -3.91
CA GLY A 92 -18.51 -8.09 -2.87
C GLY A 92 -17.40 -7.20 -2.30
N MET A 93 -16.17 -7.30 -2.80
CA MET A 93 -15.06 -6.47 -2.33
C MET A 93 -15.20 -5.02 -2.79
N ARG A 94 -14.80 -4.07 -1.94
CA ARG A 94 -14.64 -2.68 -2.38
C ARG A 94 -13.31 -2.50 -3.10
N VAL A 95 -13.35 -1.94 -4.31
CA VAL A 95 -12.19 -1.86 -5.20
C VAL A 95 -11.74 -0.42 -5.36
N GLY A 96 -10.44 -0.17 -5.22
CA GLY A 96 -9.77 1.08 -5.53
C GLY A 96 -8.60 0.87 -6.47
N ALA A 97 -8.07 1.97 -7.00
CA ALA A 97 -6.90 1.93 -7.88
C ALA A 97 -5.82 2.86 -7.36
N TYR A 98 -4.55 2.50 -7.56
CA TYR A 98 -3.43 3.35 -7.17
C TYR A 98 -2.54 3.74 -8.35
N HIS A 99 -1.95 4.93 -8.23
CA HIS A 99 -0.92 5.46 -9.10
C HIS A 99 0.44 5.38 -8.40
N PHE A 100 1.46 4.80 -9.05
CA PHE A 100 2.82 4.86 -8.54
C PHE A 100 3.49 6.16 -8.99
N PHE A 101 3.77 7.04 -8.03
CA PHE A 101 4.24 8.40 -8.29
C PHE A 101 5.68 8.42 -8.81
N SER A 102 5.89 9.10 -9.92
CA SER A 102 7.20 9.40 -10.46
C SER A 102 7.68 10.77 -9.99
N PHE A 103 8.90 10.81 -9.46
CA PHE A 103 9.63 12.02 -9.14
C PHE A 103 10.24 12.72 -10.37
N ASP A 104 10.05 12.16 -11.56
CA ASP A 104 10.73 12.58 -12.80
C ASP A 104 9.74 13.11 -13.85
N SER A 105 8.45 13.24 -13.51
CA SER A 105 7.42 13.75 -14.42
C SER A 105 6.38 14.61 -13.69
N LYS A 106 5.67 15.46 -14.44
CA LYS A 106 4.74 16.44 -13.87
C LYS A 106 3.54 15.77 -13.22
N GLY A 107 3.01 16.38 -12.15
CA GLY A 107 1.79 15.93 -11.48
C GLY A 107 0.56 15.94 -12.40
N GLU A 108 0.48 16.94 -13.27
CA GLU A 108 -0.60 17.08 -14.26
C GLU A 108 -0.66 15.87 -15.21
N THR A 109 0.45 15.52 -15.85
CA THR A 109 0.50 14.41 -16.81
C THR A 109 0.33 13.05 -16.13
N GLN A 110 0.75 12.92 -14.86
CA GLN A 110 0.49 11.74 -14.03
C GLN A 110 -1.00 11.61 -13.70
N ALA A 111 -1.67 12.72 -13.34
CA ALA A 111 -3.11 12.74 -13.08
C ALA A 111 -3.92 12.39 -14.34
N GLU A 112 -3.58 12.99 -15.47
CA GLU A 112 -4.21 12.70 -16.78
C GLU A 112 -4.11 11.22 -17.13
N GLN A 113 -2.92 10.63 -16.95
CA GLN A 113 -2.68 9.22 -17.22
C GLN A 113 -3.52 8.32 -16.31
N TYR A 114 -3.63 8.65 -15.01
CA TYR A 114 -4.50 7.93 -14.08
C TYR A 114 -5.98 8.06 -14.48
N ILE A 115 -6.45 9.29 -14.74
CA ILE A 115 -7.85 9.58 -15.10
C ILE A 115 -8.26 8.88 -16.39
N ARG A 116 -7.39 8.86 -17.40
CA ARG A 116 -7.64 8.15 -18.66
C ARG A 116 -7.79 6.64 -18.47
N THR A 117 -7.13 6.09 -17.44
CA THR A 117 -7.04 4.65 -17.22
C THR A 117 -8.11 4.14 -16.26
N VAL A 118 -8.39 4.87 -15.18
CA VAL A 118 -9.26 4.42 -14.09
C VAL A 118 -10.67 5.00 -14.26
N PRO A 119 -11.70 4.17 -14.52
CA PRO A 119 -13.05 4.67 -14.74
C PRO A 119 -13.63 5.26 -13.45
N LYS A 120 -14.39 6.34 -13.58
CA LYS A 120 -15.15 6.91 -12.47
C LYS A 120 -16.30 5.96 -12.10
N TYR A 121 -16.22 5.39 -10.90
CA TYR A 121 -17.23 4.48 -10.37
C TYR A 121 -17.64 4.89 -8.96
N LYS A 122 -18.93 5.14 -8.74
CA LYS A 122 -19.44 5.71 -7.48
C LYS A 122 -19.09 4.85 -6.25
N GLN A 123 -19.13 3.52 -6.39
CA GLN A 123 -18.86 2.59 -5.30
C GLN A 123 -17.39 2.30 -5.07
N ALA A 124 -16.51 2.71 -6.01
CA ALA A 124 -15.07 2.54 -5.86
C ALA A 124 -14.56 3.25 -4.61
N LEU A 125 -13.50 2.68 -4.03
CA LEU A 125 -12.69 3.36 -3.04
C LEU A 125 -12.05 4.61 -3.67
N PRO A 126 -11.68 5.61 -2.86
CA PRO A 126 -11.00 6.79 -3.36
C PRO A 126 -9.67 6.47 -4.08
N PRO A 127 -9.24 7.34 -5.02
CA PRO A 127 -7.98 7.16 -5.72
C PRO A 127 -6.79 7.25 -4.74
N VAL A 128 -5.78 6.41 -4.97
CA VAL A 128 -4.55 6.39 -4.18
C VAL A 128 -3.38 6.92 -5.03
N ILE A 129 -2.52 7.74 -4.43
CA ILE A 129 -1.20 8.05 -4.95
C ILE A 129 -0.16 7.39 -4.03
N ASP A 130 0.65 6.50 -4.59
CA ASP A 130 1.74 5.78 -3.94
C ASP A 130 3.03 6.59 -4.10
N VAL A 131 3.55 7.09 -2.98
CA VAL A 131 4.76 7.90 -2.90
C VAL A 131 5.84 7.11 -2.15
N GLU A 132 6.72 6.46 -2.91
CA GLU A 132 7.88 5.78 -2.35
C GLU A 132 9.14 5.90 -3.22
N PHE A 133 10.29 5.67 -2.61
CA PHE A 133 11.54 5.63 -3.36
C PHE A 133 11.58 4.41 -4.29
N TYR A 134 12.02 4.64 -5.52
CA TYR A 134 12.26 3.62 -6.52
C TYR A 134 13.63 3.82 -7.18
N ALA A 135 14.11 2.79 -7.88
CA ALA A 135 15.41 2.79 -8.55
C ALA A 135 16.52 3.34 -7.62
N ASN A 136 17.22 4.38 -8.05
CA ASN A 136 18.28 5.06 -7.31
C ASN A 136 17.84 6.41 -6.71
N LYS A 137 16.54 6.72 -6.69
CA LYS A 137 16.04 8.02 -6.20
C LYS A 137 16.31 8.26 -4.73
N LYS A 138 16.58 7.21 -3.94
CA LYS A 138 17.02 7.32 -2.54
C LYS A 138 18.46 7.80 -2.40
N ASP A 139 19.32 7.54 -3.39
CA ASP A 139 20.73 7.95 -3.35
C ASP A 139 20.87 9.47 -3.49
N ASN A 140 19.93 10.10 -4.21
CA ASN A 140 19.78 11.54 -4.30
C ASN A 140 18.29 11.92 -4.20
N PRO A 141 17.75 12.01 -2.96
CA PRO A 141 16.33 12.28 -2.74
C PRO A 141 15.89 13.61 -3.39
N PRO A 142 14.80 13.61 -4.17
CA PRO A 142 14.19 14.84 -4.68
C PRO A 142 13.93 15.85 -3.56
N LYS A 143 14.05 17.14 -3.87
CA LYS A 143 13.72 18.20 -2.91
C LYS A 143 12.24 18.13 -2.57
N ARG A 144 11.93 18.35 -1.29
CA ARG A 144 10.55 18.33 -0.79
C ARG A 144 9.64 19.29 -1.56
N GLU A 145 10.11 20.49 -1.89
CA GLU A 145 9.33 21.51 -2.60
C GLU A 145 8.88 21.01 -3.99
N ASP A 146 9.77 20.36 -4.73
CA ASP A 146 9.47 19.83 -6.06
C ASP A 146 8.44 18.69 -5.98
N VAL A 147 8.61 17.77 -5.02
CA VAL A 147 7.64 16.69 -4.78
C VAL A 147 6.29 17.26 -4.37
N VAL A 148 6.28 18.24 -3.47
CA VAL A 148 5.03 18.83 -2.95
C VAL A 148 4.25 19.54 -4.04
N LYS A 149 4.94 20.26 -4.93
CA LYS A 149 4.32 20.94 -6.06
C LYS A 149 3.59 19.95 -6.97
N GLU A 150 4.29 18.93 -7.46
CA GLU A 150 3.72 17.99 -8.42
C GLU A 150 2.67 17.07 -7.77
N LEU A 151 2.89 16.63 -6.53
CA LEU A 151 1.91 15.83 -5.79
C LEU A 151 0.61 16.62 -5.52
N SER A 152 0.71 17.90 -5.19
CA SER A 152 -0.48 18.76 -4.95
C SER A 152 -1.34 18.92 -6.19
N VAL A 153 -0.72 19.12 -7.36
CA VAL A 153 -1.43 19.18 -8.65
C VAL A 153 -2.18 17.87 -8.91
N MET A 154 -1.52 16.73 -8.68
CA MET A 154 -2.14 15.44 -8.88
C MET A 154 -3.33 15.20 -7.94
N ILE A 155 -3.19 15.56 -6.65
CA ILE A 155 -4.28 15.47 -5.67
C ILE A 155 -5.49 16.29 -6.13
N GLU A 156 -5.29 17.56 -6.48
CA GLU A 156 -6.38 18.46 -6.89
C GLU A 156 -7.15 17.90 -8.09
N MET A 157 -6.43 17.44 -9.12
CA MET A 157 -7.04 16.89 -10.33
C MET A 157 -7.84 15.61 -10.04
N LEU A 158 -7.31 14.71 -9.21
CA LEU A 158 -7.99 13.47 -8.84
C LEU A 158 -9.22 13.74 -7.96
N GLU A 159 -9.13 14.61 -6.96
CA GLU A 159 -10.28 14.97 -6.12
C GLU A 159 -11.38 15.63 -6.95
N LYS A 160 -11.02 16.55 -7.85
CA LYS A 160 -11.97 17.18 -8.78
C LYS A 160 -12.62 16.17 -9.72
N HIS A 161 -11.84 15.23 -10.27
CA HIS A 161 -12.36 14.26 -11.23
C HIS A 161 -13.25 13.21 -10.56
N TYR A 162 -12.80 12.60 -9.47
CA TYR A 162 -13.51 11.48 -8.82
C TYR A 162 -14.55 11.93 -7.79
N GLY A 163 -14.46 13.17 -7.28
CA GLY A 163 -15.33 13.67 -6.21
C GLY A 163 -15.10 12.93 -4.89
N LYS A 164 -13.88 12.43 -4.66
CA LYS A 164 -13.49 11.63 -3.50
C LYS A 164 -12.13 12.12 -3.00
N LYS A 165 -11.98 12.21 -1.68
CA LYS A 165 -10.72 12.54 -1.02
C LYS A 165 -9.60 11.58 -1.44
N VAL A 166 -8.46 12.08 -1.89
CA VAL A 166 -7.32 11.24 -2.27
C VAL A 166 -6.69 10.58 -1.05
N ILE A 167 -6.22 9.33 -1.23
CA ILE A 167 -5.40 8.61 -0.25
C ILE A 167 -3.94 8.71 -0.68
N LEU A 168 -3.04 9.03 0.25
CA LEU A 168 -1.61 8.97 0.02
C LEU A 168 -1.05 7.71 0.66
N TYR A 169 -0.56 6.79 -0.17
CA TYR A 169 0.28 5.71 0.31
C TYR A 169 1.72 6.18 0.45
N ALA A 170 2.40 5.75 1.51
CA ALA A 170 3.82 5.98 1.66
C ALA A 170 4.52 4.93 2.51
N THR A 171 5.82 4.83 2.27
CA THR A 171 6.77 4.28 3.23
C THR A 171 7.05 5.28 4.35
N GLN A 172 7.56 4.82 5.50
CA GLN A 172 7.91 5.72 6.60
C GLN A 172 8.90 6.83 6.15
N GLU A 173 9.92 6.46 5.36
CA GLU A 173 10.93 7.42 4.88
C GLU A 173 10.33 8.48 3.95
N ALA A 174 9.50 8.06 2.99
CA ALA A 174 8.83 8.99 2.08
C ALA A 174 7.79 9.85 2.81
N TYR A 175 7.09 9.29 3.79
CA TYR A 175 6.17 10.03 4.65
C TYR A 175 6.90 11.16 5.37
N ASP A 176 7.99 10.83 6.08
CA ASP A 176 8.74 11.79 6.88
C ASP A 176 9.35 12.91 6.02
N LEU A 177 9.82 12.58 4.81
CA LEU A 177 10.43 13.55 3.89
C LEU A 177 9.41 14.43 3.16
N TYR A 178 8.29 13.86 2.70
CA TYR A 178 7.41 14.53 1.72
C TYR A 178 6.00 14.83 2.22
N ILE A 179 5.46 14.04 3.16
CA ILE A 179 4.03 14.08 3.53
C ILE A 179 3.81 14.65 4.94
N LYS A 180 4.75 14.40 5.87
CA LYS A 180 4.69 14.88 7.26
C LYS A 180 4.32 16.35 7.33
N ASN A 181 3.40 16.71 8.22
CA ASN A 181 2.90 18.08 8.41
C ASN A 181 2.29 18.73 7.15
N ALA A 182 1.90 17.93 6.14
CA ALA A 182 1.27 18.39 4.91
C ALA A 182 0.03 17.53 4.57
N TYR A 183 -0.70 17.96 3.55
CA TYR A 183 -1.88 17.27 3.01
C TYR A 183 -2.95 16.90 4.04
N PRO A 184 -3.41 17.82 4.92
CA PRO A 184 -4.48 17.52 5.87
C PRO A 184 -5.78 17.10 5.19
N GLN A 185 -5.97 17.48 3.92
CA GLN A 185 -7.11 17.09 3.11
C GLN A 185 -7.10 15.60 2.73
N CYS A 186 -5.94 14.95 2.59
CA CYS A 186 -5.86 13.54 2.17
C CYS A 186 -6.04 12.55 3.33
N ASP A 187 -6.26 11.28 3.03
CA ASP A 187 -6.14 10.20 4.02
C ASP A 187 -4.79 9.50 3.86
N ILE A 188 -4.26 8.87 4.91
CA ILE A 188 -2.93 8.23 4.88
C ILE A 188 -3.05 6.70 4.88
N TRP A 189 -2.38 6.07 3.93
CA TRP A 189 -2.11 4.64 3.91
C TRP A 189 -0.61 4.41 4.18
N ILE A 190 -0.25 3.92 5.36
CA ILE A 190 1.16 3.80 5.76
C ILE A 190 1.67 2.36 5.64
N ARG A 191 2.86 2.18 5.06
CA ARG A 191 3.60 0.92 5.12
C ARG A 191 4.39 0.81 6.42
N SER A 192 4.05 -0.19 7.23
CA SER A 192 4.79 -0.54 8.44
C SER A 192 4.74 -2.05 8.68
N VAL A 193 5.73 -2.79 8.16
CA VAL A 193 5.69 -4.26 8.12
C VAL A 193 6.38 -4.96 9.30
N PHE A 194 7.17 -4.23 10.08
CA PHE A 194 7.89 -4.76 11.25
C PHE A 194 7.36 -4.23 12.58
N THR A 195 6.80 -3.02 12.60
CA THR A 195 6.32 -2.34 13.81
C THR A 195 4.89 -1.86 13.64
N LYS A 196 4.21 -1.55 14.75
CA LYS A 196 2.91 -0.87 14.70
C LYS A 196 3.08 0.49 13.98
N PRO A 197 2.09 0.90 13.18
CA PRO A 197 2.13 2.16 12.48
C PRO A 197 2.08 3.31 13.51
N SER A 198 3.02 4.23 13.39
CA SER A 198 3.06 5.49 14.13
C SER A 198 3.61 6.55 13.19
N LEU A 199 2.78 7.53 12.84
CA LEU A 199 3.20 8.64 12.00
C LEU A 199 3.98 9.66 12.84
N SER A 200 5.05 10.22 12.28
CA SER A 200 6.03 11.03 13.04
C SER A 200 5.53 12.45 13.40
N ASP A 201 4.33 12.80 12.95
CA ASP A 201 3.56 14.00 13.30
C ASP A 201 2.26 13.64 14.04
N GLU A 202 2.17 12.42 14.60
CA GLU A 202 1.05 11.93 15.42
C GLU A 202 -0.31 11.87 14.68
N ARG A 203 -0.30 12.04 13.36
CA ARG A 203 -1.49 11.94 12.53
C ARG A 203 -2.06 10.51 12.59
N LYS A 204 -3.39 10.41 12.47
CA LYS A 204 -4.06 9.12 12.31
C LYS A 204 -3.90 8.61 10.87
N TRP A 205 -3.56 7.34 10.75
CA TRP A 205 -3.61 6.61 9.48
C TRP A 205 -5.02 6.06 9.24
N THR A 206 -5.36 5.84 7.97
CA THR A 206 -6.64 5.28 7.52
C THR A 206 -6.48 3.83 7.07
N PHE A 207 -5.39 3.54 6.36
CA PHE A 207 -5.00 2.19 5.98
C PHE A 207 -3.58 1.89 6.45
N TRP A 208 -3.31 0.62 6.69
CA TRP A 208 -2.00 0.16 7.13
C TRP A 208 -1.60 -1.10 6.35
N GLN A 209 -0.52 -1.01 5.57
CA GLN A 209 0.14 -2.18 4.99
C GLN A 209 1.04 -2.83 6.05
N TYR A 210 0.57 -3.94 6.61
CA TYR A 210 1.19 -4.58 7.78
C TYR A 210 2.13 -5.72 7.40
N THR A 211 2.10 -6.18 6.15
CA THR A 211 3.05 -7.16 5.61
C THR A 211 3.12 -7.10 4.10
N ASN A 212 4.32 -7.38 3.57
CA ASN A 212 4.59 -7.67 2.17
C ASN A 212 4.93 -9.16 1.92
N ARG A 213 4.64 -10.00 2.93
CA ARG A 213 4.93 -11.43 2.94
C ARG A 213 3.66 -12.24 3.21
N GLY A 214 2.50 -11.66 2.91
CA GLY A 214 1.22 -12.36 2.95
C GLY A 214 1.23 -13.57 2.01
N ARG A 215 0.50 -14.60 2.39
CA ARG A 215 0.26 -15.79 1.59
C ARG A 215 -1.23 -16.05 1.57
N LEU A 216 -1.82 -15.95 0.39
CA LEU A 216 -3.22 -16.27 0.14
C LEU A 216 -3.29 -17.28 -1.00
N ASN A 217 -4.41 -17.98 -1.08
CA ASN A 217 -4.74 -18.75 -2.27
C ASN A 217 -5.30 -17.83 -3.36
N GLY A 218 -5.35 -18.30 -4.59
CA GLY A 218 -6.07 -17.61 -5.68
C GLY A 218 -5.25 -16.56 -6.43
N TYR A 219 -3.92 -16.63 -6.41
CA TYR A 219 -3.10 -15.89 -7.38
C TYR A 219 -1.93 -16.73 -7.88
N ASN A 220 -1.55 -16.48 -9.13
CA ASN A 220 -0.44 -17.16 -9.80
C ASN A 220 0.37 -16.16 -10.61
N GLY A 221 1.42 -15.64 -9.98
CA GLY A 221 2.31 -14.65 -10.55
C GLY A 221 3.78 -14.94 -10.27
N LYS A 222 4.63 -13.99 -10.65
CA LYS A 222 6.07 -14.08 -10.37
C LYS A 222 6.36 -13.88 -8.88
N GLU A 223 5.58 -13.01 -8.24
CA GLU A 223 5.69 -12.78 -6.82
C GLU A 223 5.00 -13.90 -6.04
N LYS A 224 5.78 -14.50 -5.14
CA LYS A 224 5.28 -15.52 -4.21
C LYS A 224 4.34 -14.90 -3.16
N TYR A 225 4.53 -13.63 -2.85
CA TYR A 225 3.87 -12.95 -1.75
C TYR A 225 2.90 -11.88 -2.24
N ILE A 226 1.94 -11.57 -1.38
CA ILE A 226 0.94 -10.52 -1.59
C ILE A 226 0.94 -9.57 -0.39
N ASP A 227 0.74 -8.30 -0.66
CA ASP A 227 0.69 -7.27 0.35
C ASP A 227 -0.68 -7.28 1.04
N LEU A 228 -0.67 -7.26 2.38
CA LEU A 228 -1.89 -7.29 3.18
C LEU A 228 -2.04 -6.02 3.99
N ASN A 229 -3.28 -5.56 4.03
CA ASN A 229 -3.67 -4.28 4.57
C ASN A 229 -4.82 -4.43 5.56
N VAL A 230 -4.90 -3.47 6.48
CA VAL A 230 -6.09 -3.25 7.31
C VAL A 230 -6.59 -1.82 7.18
N PHE A 231 -7.91 -1.66 7.27
CA PHE A 231 -8.54 -0.36 7.45
C PHE A 231 -8.71 -0.05 8.95
N TYR A 232 -8.56 1.22 9.32
CA TYR A 232 -8.57 1.66 10.72
C TYR A 232 -9.92 1.43 11.42
N GLY A 233 -11.01 1.70 10.70
CA GLY A 233 -12.36 1.70 11.24
C GLY A 233 -13.06 0.35 11.30
N ASN A 234 -14.33 0.39 11.70
CA ASN A 234 -15.24 -0.75 11.73
C ASN A 234 -15.94 -0.98 10.37
N GLU A 235 -16.85 -1.96 10.30
CA GLU A 235 -17.57 -2.32 9.09
C GLU A 235 -18.44 -1.17 8.54
N GLU A 236 -19.21 -0.49 9.38
CA GLU A 236 -20.09 0.61 8.98
C GLU A 236 -19.27 1.80 8.45
N GLU A 237 -18.17 2.13 9.12
CA GLU A 237 -17.25 3.18 8.67
C GLU A 237 -16.63 2.81 7.32
N PHE A 238 -16.27 1.53 7.12
CA PHE A 238 -15.69 1.04 5.89
C PHE A 238 -16.70 1.00 4.73
N GLU A 239 -17.94 0.57 4.96
CA GLU A 239 -19.01 0.59 3.98
C GLU A 239 -19.28 2.02 3.50
N ASN A 240 -19.28 3.00 4.41
CA ASN A 240 -19.52 4.40 4.07
C ASN A 240 -18.28 5.13 3.53
N TYR A 241 -17.09 4.54 3.61
CA TYR A 241 -15.84 5.20 3.30
C TYR A 241 -15.78 5.69 1.85
N GLY A 242 -15.59 7.00 1.65
CA GLY A 242 -15.51 7.60 0.32
C GLY A 242 -16.81 7.54 -0.52
N ILE A 243 -17.96 7.18 0.06
CA ILE A 243 -19.26 7.15 -0.64
C ILE A 243 -20.01 8.49 -0.52
N LYS A 244 -19.75 9.27 0.54
CA LYS A 244 -20.35 10.59 0.75
C LYS A 244 -19.46 11.69 0.16
N GLY A 245 -19.92 12.22 -0.98
CA GLY A 245 -19.66 13.57 -1.47
C GLY A 245 -21.00 14.26 -1.66
#